data_AF-A0A2X2BNS6-F1
#
_entry.id   AF-A0A2X2BNS6-F1
#
_cell.length_a   1.000
_cell.length_b   1.000
_cell.length_c   1.000
_cell.angle_alpha   90.00
_cell.angle_beta   90.00
_cell.angle_gamma   90.00
#
_symmetry.space_group_name_H-M   'P 1'
#
loop_
_entity.id
_entity.type
_entity.pdbx_description
1 polymer ?
#
loop_
_entity_poly.entity_id
_entity_poly.type
_entity_poly.pdbx_seq_one_letter_code
_entity_poly.pdbx_strand_id
1 'polypeptide(L)'
;MNLRNEAKGRECQIRIPSVCNGNSETVVLAHYRMSGLCGAGIKSHDLFGAWACSACHDEVDRRTRFTDMEYAKQCHLEGVFENASHIDPRREVERVKVFNIEPVPKPRMTQADKWKKRPPVLKYFAFKDEVKLNKITLPESHYHITFILPMPKSWSKTKRSEMNGKPHQQKPDKDNLEKALLDAIFDDDSRVWDGRVTKVWGKRGQIIIQEVR
;
A
#
# COMPACT_ATOMS: atom_id res chain seq x y z
N MET A 1 -8.35 9.54 -9.64
CA MET A 1 -8.48 10.24 -8.36
C MET A 1 -8.93 11.67 -8.65
N ASN A 2 -10.11 12.10 -8.19
CA ASN A 2 -10.60 13.47 -8.42
C ASN A 2 -10.30 14.31 -7.16
N LEU A 3 -9.19 15.03 -7.18
CA LEU A 3 -8.66 15.76 -6.02
C LEU A 3 -9.62 16.82 -5.47
N ARG A 4 -10.57 17.28 -6.28
CA ARG A 4 -11.61 18.24 -5.87
C ARG A 4 -12.62 17.62 -4.92
N ASN A 5 -12.96 16.35 -5.13
CA ASN A 5 -13.91 15.62 -4.28
C ASN A 5 -13.27 15.18 -2.96
N GLU A 6 -11.94 15.10 -2.91
CA GLU A 6 -11.20 14.66 -1.73
C GLU A 6 -10.86 15.77 -0.73
N ALA A 7 -11.07 17.04 -1.12
CA ALA A 7 -10.78 18.18 -0.27
C ALA A 7 -11.76 18.31 0.91
N LYS A 8 -13.01 17.85 0.75
CA LYS A 8 -14.07 18.01 1.75
C LYS A 8 -13.74 17.18 3.01
N GLY A 9 -13.75 17.82 4.17
CA GLY A 9 -13.45 17.17 5.46
C GLY A 9 -11.95 17.01 5.74
N ARG A 10 -11.06 17.52 4.88
CA ARG A 10 -9.62 17.60 5.14
C ARG A 10 -9.27 18.87 5.90
N GLU A 11 -8.09 18.89 6.50
CA GLU A 11 -7.54 20.10 7.11
C GLU A 11 -7.03 21.07 6.04
N CYS A 12 -7.21 22.37 6.29
CA CYS A 12 -6.60 23.41 5.45
C CYS A 12 -5.06 23.31 5.53
N GLN A 13 -4.39 23.33 4.39
CA GLN A 13 -2.93 23.29 4.26
C GLN A 13 -2.30 24.69 4.13
N ILE A 14 -3.09 25.71 3.77
CA ILE A 14 -2.60 27.09 3.61
C ILE A 14 -2.38 27.79 4.97
N ARG A 15 -3.26 27.57 5.96
CA ARG A 15 -3.09 27.95 7.38
C ARG A 15 -2.54 29.37 7.65
N ILE A 16 -2.92 30.38 6.87
CA ILE A 16 -2.51 31.78 7.13
C ILE A 16 -2.91 32.17 8.57
N PRO A 17 -1.95 32.54 9.43
CA PRO A 17 -2.24 33.02 10.78
C PRO A 17 -3.26 34.16 10.77
N SER A 18 -4.12 34.20 11.79
CA SER A 18 -5.24 35.15 11.97
C SER A 18 -6.34 35.17 10.90
N VAL A 19 -6.14 34.52 9.74
CA VAL A 19 -7.14 34.39 8.66
C VAL A 19 -7.78 33.01 8.62
N CYS A 20 -6.99 31.95 8.86
CA CYS A 20 -7.47 30.58 8.76
C CYS A 20 -8.60 30.31 9.76
N ASN A 21 -9.75 29.84 9.27
CA ASN A 21 -10.90 29.50 10.12
C ASN A 21 -10.85 28.07 10.69
N GLY A 22 -9.91 27.23 10.25
CA GLY A 22 -9.74 25.85 10.70
C GLY A 22 -10.90 24.89 10.37
N ASN A 23 -11.94 25.33 9.66
CA ASN A 23 -13.14 24.53 9.42
C ASN A 23 -12.97 23.62 8.20
N SER A 24 -12.80 22.32 8.45
CA SER A 24 -12.60 21.27 7.44
C SER A 24 -13.78 21.08 6.49
N GLU A 25 -15.00 21.47 6.88
CA GLU A 25 -16.19 21.37 6.02
C GLU A 25 -16.16 22.37 4.86
N THR A 26 -15.42 23.47 5.03
CA THR A 26 -15.29 24.55 4.03
C THR A 26 -14.12 24.35 3.08
N VAL A 27 -13.38 23.25 3.23
CA VAL A 27 -12.12 23.04 2.53
C VAL A 27 -12.37 22.64 1.07
N VAL A 28 -11.73 23.39 0.18
CA VAL A 28 -11.79 23.22 -1.27
C VAL A 28 -10.37 23.20 -1.86
N LEU A 29 -10.22 22.71 -3.09
CA LEU A 29 -8.95 22.78 -3.80
C LEU A 29 -8.74 24.18 -4.39
N ALA A 30 -7.84 24.96 -3.80
CA ALA A 30 -7.43 26.28 -4.24
C ALA A 30 -6.21 26.19 -5.18
N HIS A 31 -6.44 26.45 -6.45
CA HIS A 31 -5.41 26.44 -7.50
C HIS A 31 -4.40 27.58 -7.34
N TYR A 32 -3.11 27.25 -7.25
CA TYR A 32 -2.03 28.22 -7.24
C TYR A 32 -1.87 28.84 -8.63
N ARG A 33 -1.82 30.18 -8.68
CA ARG A 33 -1.70 30.94 -9.92
C ARG A 33 -0.25 31.34 -10.14
N MET A 34 0.42 30.69 -11.09
CA MET A 34 1.79 31.00 -11.49
C MET A 34 1.81 31.65 -12.87
N SER A 35 2.63 32.69 -13.03
CA SER A 35 2.85 33.33 -14.33
C SER A 35 3.38 32.31 -15.35
N GLY A 36 2.74 32.21 -16.51
CA GLY A 36 3.08 31.24 -17.57
C GLY A 36 2.34 29.89 -17.50
N LEU A 37 1.69 29.56 -16.38
CA LEU A 37 0.87 28.32 -16.24
C LEU A 37 -0.64 28.60 -16.12
N CYS A 38 -1.04 29.86 -15.98
CA CYS A 38 -2.43 30.27 -15.80
C CYS A 38 -2.73 31.56 -16.59
N GLY A 39 -3.93 31.65 -17.16
CA GLY A 39 -4.46 32.83 -17.86
C GLY A 39 -5.91 33.13 -17.46
N ALA A 40 -6.50 34.20 -17.99
CA ALA A 40 -7.91 34.52 -17.73
C ALA A 40 -8.81 33.35 -18.21
N GLY A 41 -9.45 32.67 -17.26
CA GLY A 41 -10.32 31.52 -17.54
C GLY A 41 -9.65 30.14 -17.57
N ILE A 42 -8.31 30.06 -17.41
CA ILE A 42 -7.58 28.78 -17.40
C ILE A 42 -7.13 28.46 -15.97
N LYS A 43 -7.73 27.41 -15.39
CA LYS A 43 -7.31 26.86 -14.08
C LYS A 43 -5.99 26.11 -14.23
N SER A 44 -5.07 26.25 -13.28
CA SER A 44 -3.88 25.39 -13.22
C SER A 44 -4.27 23.92 -13.02
N HIS A 45 -3.33 23.03 -13.34
CA HIS A 45 -3.49 21.61 -13.07
C HIS A 45 -3.74 21.37 -11.57
N ASP A 46 -4.57 20.39 -11.22
CA ASP A 46 -4.96 20.12 -9.82
C ASP A 46 -3.77 19.77 -8.90
N LEU A 47 -2.63 19.35 -9.48
CA LEU A 47 -1.35 19.14 -8.76
C LEU A 47 -0.77 20.43 -8.17
N PHE A 48 -1.08 21.58 -8.76
CA PHE A 48 -0.66 22.89 -8.28
C PHE A 48 -1.75 23.53 -7.41
N GLY A 49 -2.60 22.73 -6.77
CA GLY A 49 -3.62 23.18 -5.83
C GLY A 49 -3.27 22.83 -4.39
N ALA A 50 -3.76 23.64 -3.45
CA ALA A 50 -3.70 23.37 -2.02
C ALA A 50 -5.12 23.25 -1.44
N TRP A 51 -5.31 22.39 -0.45
CA TRP A 51 -6.57 22.37 0.31
C TRP A 51 -6.68 23.63 1.17
N ALA A 52 -7.68 24.45 0.89
CA ALA A 52 -7.88 25.75 1.53
C ALA A 52 -9.27 25.82 2.14
N CYS A 53 -9.37 26.21 3.42
CA CYS A 53 -10.64 26.63 3.98
C CYS A 53 -11.13 27.91 3.29
N SER A 54 -12.42 28.22 3.41
CA SER A 54 -13.02 29.37 2.72
C SER A 54 -12.27 30.68 2.98
N ALA A 55 -11.89 30.96 4.23
CA ALA A 55 -11.20 32.20 4.60
C ALA A 55 -9.79 32.30 3.98
N CYS A 56 -8.99 31.24 4.08
CA CYS A 56 -7.67 31.21 3.42
C CYS A 56 -7.80 31.29 1.90
N HIS A 57 -8.80 30.62 1.32
CA HIS A 57 -9.05 30.65 -0.12
C HIS A 57 -9.36 32.07 -0.62
N ASP A 58 -10.19 32.81 0.10
CA ASP A 58 -10.52 34.20 -0.22
C ASP A 58 -9.31 35.13 -0.10
N GLU A 59 -8.45 34.91 0.89
CA GLU A 59 -7.25 35.71 1.11
C GLU A 59 -6.16 35.46 0.05
N VAL A 60 -5.95 34.21 -0.38
CA VAL A 60 -4.96 33.90 -1.44
C VAL A 60 -5.44 34.30 -2.84
N ASP A 61 -6.76 34.25 -3.09
CA ASP A 61 -7.37 34.82 -4.29
C ASP A 61 -7.44 36.36 -4.26
N ARG A 62 -7.02 36.99 -3.15
CA ARG A 62 -7.06 38.44 -2.91
C ARG A 62 -8.48 39.04 -2.99
N ARG A 63 -9.51 38.25 -2.66
CA ARG A 63 -10.87 38.75 -2.38
C ARG A 63 -10.90 39.54 -1.06
N THR A 64 -10.10 39.10 -0.09
CA THR A 64 -9.77 39.83 1.13
C THR A 64 -8.30 40.24 1.15
N ARG A 65 -7.92 41.14 2.07
CA ARG A 65 -6.55 41.68 2.19
C ARG A 65 -6.15 41.87 3.65
N PHE A 66 -6.30 40.83 4.46
CA PHE A 66 -5.88 40.84 5.86
C PHE A 66 -4.38 40.67 6.04
N THR A 67 -3.69 40.03 5.09
CA THR A 67 -2.23 39.89 5.07
C THR A 67 -1.62 40.43 3.78
N ASP A 68 -0.31 40.66 3.81
CA ASP A 68 0.44 41.05 2.62
C ASP A 68 0.42 39.96 1.54
N MET A 69 0.60 40.38 0.29
CA MET A 69 0.45 39.50 -0.86
C MET A 69 1.56 38.44 -0.92
N GLU A 70 2.79 38.78 -0.51
CA GLU A 70 3.92 37.85 -0.60
C GLU A 70 3.77 36.72 0.41
N TYR A 71 3.39 37.05 1.65
CA TYR A 71 3.11 36.07 2.67
C TYR A 71 1.92 35.16 2.32
N ALA A 72 0.82 35.72 1.80
CA ALA A 72 -0.30 34.92 1.31
C ALA A 72 0.12 33.93 0.21
N LYS A 73 0.96 34.37 -0.73
CA LYS A 73 1.51 33.51 -1.80
C LYS A 73 2.45 32.45 -1.23
N GLN A 74 3.29 32.80 -0.26
CA GLN A 74 4.19 31.86 0.40
C GLN A 74 3.40 30.76 1.11
N CYS A 75 2.41 31.12 1.94
CA CYS A 75 1.55 30.15 2.61
C CYS A 75 0.77 29.28 1.61
N HIS A 76 0.32 29.84 0.49
CA HIS A 76 -0.32 29.05 -0.57
C HIS A 76 0.66 28.05 -1.19
N LEU A 77 1.87 28.48 -1.52
CA LEU A 77 2.91 27.64 -2.10
C LEU A 77 3.35 26.51 -1.14
N GLU A 78 3.56 26.83 0.14
CA GLU A 78 3.83 25.85 1.20
C GLU A 78 2.69 24.83 1.28
N GLY A 79 1.43 25.29 1.28
CA GLY A 79 0.27 24.42 1.25
C GLY A 79 0.16 23.55 -0.01
N VAL A 80 0.66 24.01 -1.17
CA VAL A 80 0.73 23.19 -2.39
C VAL A 80 1.76 22.07 -2.22
N PHE A 81 2.93 22.37 -1.68
CA PHE A 81 3.95 21.34 -1.43
C PHE A 81 3.50 20.31 -0.41
N GLU A 82 2.82 20.74 0.66
CA GLU A 82 2.29 19.82 1.67
C GLU A 82 1.16 18.97 1.08
N ASN A 83 0.26 19.55 0.29
CA ASN A 83 -0.78 18.81 -0.41
C ASN A 83 -0.19 17.82 -1.43
N ALA A 84 0.86 18.20 -2.16
CA ALA A 84 1.56 17.29 -3.07
C ALA A 84 2.20 16.09 -2.34
N SER A 85 2.62 16.25 -1.08
CA SER A 85 3.08 15.13 -0.23
C SER A 85 1.96 14.15 0.13
N HIS A 86 0.72 14.63 0.21
CA HIS A 86 -0.45 13.76 0.39
C HIS A 86 -0.87 13.06 -0.90
N ILE A 87 -0.58 13.68 -2.05
CA ILE A 87 -0.85 13.17 -3.40
C ILE A 87 0.35 12.37 -3.94
N ASP A 88 1.41 12.15 -3.14
CA ASP A 88 2.61 11.44 -3.58
C ASP A 88 2.26 10.02 -4.04
N PRO A 89 2.38 9.70 -5.35
CA PRO A 89 2.15 8.34 -5.83
C PRO A 89 3.16 7.35 -5.22
N ARG A 90 4.28 7.80 -4.64
CA ARG A 90 5.23 6.94 -3.91
C ARG A 90 4.75 6.52 -2.51
N ARG A 91 3.63 7.05 -2.00
CA ARG A 91 2.98 6.51 -0.79
C ARG A 91 2.37 5.11 -1.00
N GLU A 92 2.45 4.57 -2.23
CA GLU A 92 2.14 3.18 -2.57
C GLU A 92 3.08 2.15 -1.91
N VAL A 93 4.22 2.59 -1.35
CA VAL A 93 5.23 1.71 -0.72
C VAL A 93 4.79 1.13 0.64
N GLU A 94 3.73 1.64 1.28
CA GLU A 94 3.28 1.16 2.60
C GLU A 94 2.39 -0.10 2.58
N ARG A 95 2.04 -0.66 1.41
CA ARG A 95 1.20 -1.88 1.34
C ARG A 95 1.97 -3.19 1.24
N VAL A 96 3.29 -3.15 1.38
CA VAL A 96 4.13 -4.36 1.30
C VAL A 96 4.39 -4.88 2.71
N LYS A 97 3.73 -5.96 3.09
CA LYS A 97 3.98 -6.68 4.36
C LYS A 97 4.92 -7.86 4.08
N VAL A 98 6.03 -7.93 4.82
CA VAL A 98 7.03 -9.00 4.69
C VAL A 98 7.04 -9.85 5.94
N PHE A 99 6.84 -11.16 5.79
CA PHE A 99 6.84 -12.14 6.87
C PHE A 99 7.98 -13.14 6.67
N ASN A 100 8.81 -13.34 7.70
CA ASN A 100 9.94 -14.26 7.67
C ASN A 100 9.53 -15.71 7.98
N ILE A 101 8.49 -16.17 7.29
CA ILE A 101 7.91 -17.52 7.44
C ILE A 101 8.30 -18.34 6.23
N GLU A 102 8.77 -19.57 6.44
CA GLU A 102 9.07 -20.49 5.34
C GLU A 102 7.76 -20.99 4.70
N PRO A 103 7.51 -20.74 3.40
CA PRO A 103 6.28 -21.17 2.76
C PRO A 103 6.18 -22.70 2.71
N VAL A 104 5.09 -23.25 3.25
CA VAL A 104 4.82 -24.70 3.23
C VAL A 104 3.58 -24.97 2.37
N PRO A 105 3.65 -25.89 1.39
CA PRO A 105 2.48 -26.26 0.58
C PRO A 105 1.47 -27.08 1.38
N LYS A 106 0.19 -26.99 1.02
CA LYS A 106 -0.85 -27.84 1.59
C LYS A 106 -0.56 -29.31 1.22
N PRO A 107 -0.35 -30.21 2.20
CA PRO A 107 -0.17 -31.62 1.91
C PRO A 107 -1.51 -32.30 1.63
N ARG A 108 -1.48 -33.40 0.85
CA ARG A 108 -2.62 -34.31 0.75
C ARG A 108 -2.79 -35.07 2.06
N MET A 109 -3.87 -34.77 2.77
CA MET A 109 -4.19 -35.37 4.06
C MET A 109 -5.21 -36.49 3.90
N THR A 110 -5.08 -37.53 4.73
CA THR A 110 -6.04 -38.63 4.85
C THR A 110 -6.49 -38.76 6.30
N GLN A 111 -7.56 -39.51 6.56
CA GLN A 111 -8.05 -39.73 7.93
C GLN A 111 -6.98 -40.36 8.84
N ALA A 112 -6.06 -41.14 8.28
CA ALA A 112 -4.98 -41.78 9.02
C ALA A 112 -3.94 -40.80 9.58
N ASP A 113 -3.85 -39.59 9.03
CA ASP A 113 -2.91 -38.58 9.53
C ASP A 113 -3.23 -38.13 10.97
N LYS A 114 -4.45 -38.38 11.46
CA LYS A 114 -4.85 -38.15 12.86
C LYS A 114 -3.93 -38.88 13.86
N TRP A 115 -3.47 -40.08 13.52
CA TRP A 115 -2.58 -40.88 14.38
C TRP A 115 -1.19 -41.06 13.80
N LYS A 116 -1.04 -41.12 12.47
CA LYS A 116 0.24 -41.43 11.79
C LYS A 116 1.25 -40.28 11.84
N LYS A 117 0.83 -39.05 12.19
CA LYS A 117 1.70 -37.85 12.39
C LYS A 117 2.80 -37.71 11.33
N ARG A 118 2.41 -37.74 10.05
CA ARG A 118 3.36 -37.68 8.92
C ARG A 118 4.15 -36.36 8.93
N PRO A 119 5.46 -36.36 8.66
CA PRO A 119 6.27 -35.13 8.71
C PRO A 119 5.75 -33.96 7.85
N PRO A 120 5.24 -34.15 6.61
CA PRO A 120 4.67 -33.05 5.82
C PRO A 120 3.42 -32.43 6.46
N VAL A 121 2.61 -33.23 7.14
CA VAL A 121 1.40 -32.78 7.83
C VAL A 121 1.77 -31.98 9.07
N LEU A 122 2.74 -32.46 9.86
CA LEU A 122 3.25 -31.74 11.02
C LEU A 122 3.84 -30.37 10.65
N LYS A 123 4.63 -30.32 9.55
CA LYS A 123 5.18 -29.05 9.03
C LYS A 123 4.08 -28.07 8.62
N TYR A 124 3.02 -28.57 7.99
CA TYR A 124 1.88 -27.74 7.60
C TYR A 124 1.14 -27.15 8.81
N PHE A 125 0.93 -27.93 9.88
CA PHE A 125 0.32 -27.41 11.10
C PHE A 125 1.23 -26.41 11.82
N ALA A 126 2.53 -26.68 11.92
CA ALA A 126 3.49 -25.73 12.47
C ALA A 126 3.49 -24.40 11.70
N PHE A 127 3.43 -24.47 10.37
CA PHE A 127 3.26 -23.30 9.51
C PHE A 127 1.95 -22.54 9.80
N LYS A 128 0.83 -23.26 9.96
CA LYS A 128 -0.47 -22.64 10.29
C LYS A 128 -0.42 -21.91 11.64
N ASP A 129 0.25 -22.48 12.63
CA ASP A 129 0.43 -21.86 13.94
C ASP A 129 1.31 -20.60 13.84
N GLU A 130 2.38 -20.64 13.04
CA GLU A 130 3.27 -19.49 12.81
C GLU A 130 2.55 -18.33 12.08
N VAL A 131 1.73 -18.64 11.07
CA VAL A 131 0.90 -17.65 10.37
C VAL A 131 -0.10 -16.98 11.33
N LYS A 132 -0.74 -17.77 12.20
CA LYS A 132 -1.67 -17.25 13.22
C LYS A 132 -0.96 -16.38 14.26
N LEU A 133 0.22 -16.80 14.71
CA LEU A 133 1.03 -16.05 15.67
C LEU A 133 1.45 -14.67 15.12
N ASN A 134 1.81 -14.61 13.83
CA ASN A 134 2.18 -13.38 13.15
C ASN A 134 0.98 -12.49 12.77
N LYS A 135 -0.25 -12.92 13.07
CA LYS A 135 -1.50 -12.20 12.78
C LYS A 135 -1.57 -11.72 11.33
N ILE A 136 -1.19 -12.59 10.40
CA ILE A 136 -1.22 -12.27 8.96
C ILE A 136 -2.67 -12.04 8.53
N THR A 137 -2.91 -10.91 7.87
CA THR A 137 -4.21 -10.57 7.29
C THR A 137 -4.09 -10.32 5.80
N LEU A 138 -5.11 -10.73 5.05
CA LEU A 138 -5.25 -10.48 3.62
C LEU A 138 -6.54 -9.66 3.36
N PRO A 139 -6.52 -8.71 2.42
CA PRO A 139 -7.74 -8.07 1.94
C PRO A 139 -8.59 -9.06 1.13
N GLU A 140 -9.86 -8.75 0.93
CA GLU A 140 -10.82 -9.62 0.22
C GLU A 140 -10.56 -9.73 -1.29
N SER A 141 -9.82 -8.78 -1.86
CA SER A 141 -9.49 -8.73 -3.29
C SER A 141 -8.22 -7.92 -3.54
N HIS A 142 -7.70 -8.00 -4.77
CA HIS A 142 -6.59 -7.22 -5.29
C HIS A 142 -5.30 -7.35 -4.46
N TYR A 143 -4.99 -8.53 -3.94
CA TYR A 143 -3.68 -8.79 -3.33
C TYR A 143 -2.72 -9.45 -4.31
N HIS A 144 -1.42 -9.26 -4.08
CA HIS A 144 -0.34 -10.03 -4.69
C HIS A 144 0.52 -10.65 -3.58
N ILE A 145 0.46 -11.98 -3.49
CA ILE A 145 1.31 -12.78 -2.62
C ILE A 145 2.54 -13.24 -3.40
N THR A 146 3.72 -12.96 -2.87
CA THR A 146 4.99 -13.50 -3.37
C THR A 146 5.59 -14.44 -2.34
N PHE A 147 5.63 -15.73 -2.68
CA PHE A 147 6.30 -16.76 -1.90
C PHE A 147 7.78 -16.83 -2.28
N ILE A 148 8.65 -16.56 -1.32
CA ILE A 148 10.09 -16.72 -1.46
C ILE A 148 10.45 -18.09 -0.89
N LEU A 149 10.88 -19.00 -1.76
CA LEU A 149 11.27 -20.36 -1.38
C LEU A 149 12.79 -20.41 -1.16
N PRO A 150 13.25 -20.98 -0.03
CA PRO A 150 14.68 -21.07 0.26
C PRO A 150 15.37 -22.00 -0.75
N MET A 151 16.48 -21.53 -1.31
CA MET A 151 17.26 -22.35 -2.23
C MET A 151 17.90 -23.56 -1.53
N PRO A 152 17.98 -24.73 -2.19
CA PRO A 152 18.57 -25.93 -1.62
C PRO A 152 20.02 -25.71 -1.17
N LYS A 153 20.38 -26.22 0.01
CA LYS A 153 21.76 -26.18 0.53
C LYS A 153 22.76 -26.95 -0.35
N SER A 154 22.28 -27.90 -1.14
CA SER A 154 23.08 -28.68 -2.09
C SER A 154 23.56 -27.86 -3.29
N TRP A 155 23.01 -26.68 -3.55
CA TRP A 155 23.44 -25.82 -4.65
C TRP A 155 24.72 -25.05 -4.31
N SER A 156 25.57 -24.86 -5.32
CA SER A 156 26.78 -24.05 -5.21
C SER A 156 26.45 -22.60 -4.84
N LYS A 157 27.44 -21.87 -4.28
CA LYS A 157 27.28 -20.43 -3.96
C LYS A 157 26.95 -19.61 -5.22
N THR A 158 27.64 -19.89 -6.32
CA THR A 158 27.43 -19.24 -7.63
C THR A 158 26.00 -19.44 -8.12
N LYS A 159 25.53 -20.69 -8.19
CA LYS A 159 24.16 -21.01 -8.63
C LYS A 159 23.10 -20.36 -7.74
N ARG A 160 23.32 -20.31 -6.42
CA ARG A 160 22.39 -19.61 -5.51
C ARG A 160 22.36 -18.11 -5.76
N SER A 161 23.47 -17.49 -6.10
CA SER A 161 23.50 -16.07 -6.44
C SER A 161 22.77 -15.78 -7.74
N GLU A 162 22.98 -16.62 -8.77
CA GLU A 162 22.34 -16.50 -10.08
C GLU A 162 20.82 -16.71 -10.02
N MET A 163 20.39 -17.66 -9.19
CA MET A 163 18.97 -18.03 -9.07
C MET A 163 18.19 -17.14 -8.10
N ASN A 164 18.87 -16.36 -7.24
CA ASN A 164 18.20 -15.50 -6.27
C ASN A 164 17.28 -14.47 -6.99
N GLY A 165 15.99 -14.46 -6.61
CA GLY A 165 14.97 -13.61 -7.24
C GLY A 165 14.41 -14.15 -8.57
N LYS A 166 14.94 -15.25 -9.12
CA LYS A 166 14.40 -15.88 -10.33
C LYS A 166 13.11 -16.66 -10.03
N PRO A 167 12.23 -16.84 -11.03
CA PRO A 167 11.01 -17.65 -10.88
C PRO A 167 11.32 -19.07 -10.39
N HIS A 168 10.56 -19.53 -9.40
CA HIS A 168 10.64 -20.90 -8.92
C HIS A 168 9.71 -21.80 -9.74
N GLN A 169 10.24 -22.58 -10.68
CA GLN A 169 9.45 -23.43 -11.58
C GLN A 169 9.34 -24.90 -11.14
N GLN A 170 9.79 -25.24 -9.93
CA GLN A 170 9.72 -26.61 -9.38
C GLN A 170 8.51 -26.77 -8.45
N LYS A 171 8.28 -27.99 -7.94
CA LYS A 171 7.38 -28.22 -6.81
C LYS A 171 7.93 -27.53 -5.56
N PRO A 172 7.09 -26.99 -4.67
CA PRO A 172 5.63 -27.08 -4.68
C PRO A 172 4.93 -26.13 -5.65
N ASP A 173 3.72 -26.51 -6.07
CA ASP A 173 2.87 -25.73 -6.96
C ASP A 173 2.30 -24.49 -6.27
N LYS A 174 1.98 -23.45 -7.06
CA LYS A 174 1.57 -22.13 -6.53
C LYS A 174 0.23 -22.19 -5.79
N ASP A 175 -0.69 -22.99 -6.29
CA ASP A 175 -2.03 -23.25 -5.75
C ASP A 175 -1.97 -23.94 -4.39
N ASN A 176 -1.05 -24.89 -4.20
CA ASN A 176 -0.86 -25.56 -2.93
C ASN A 176 -0.28 -24.63 -1.84
N LEU A 177 0.56 -23.67 -2.23
CA LEU A 177 1.07 -22.65 -1.31
C LEU A 177 -0.02 -21.63 -0.94
N GLU A 178 -0.77 -21.17 -1.94
CA GLU A 178 -1.91 -20.27 -1.74
C GLU A 178 -2.96 -20.90 -0.82
N LYS A 179 -3.36 -22.13 -1.11
CA LYS A 179 -4.30 -22.89 -0.28
C LYS A 179 -3.82 -23.03 1.16
N ALA A 180 -2.53 -23.28 1.37
CA ALA A 180 -1.99 -23.40 2.72
C ALA A 180 -2.09 -22.09 3.52
N LEU A 181 -1.82 -20.95 2.87
CA LEU A 181 -1.91 -19.64 3.49
C LEU A 181 -3.36 -19.23 3.75
N LEU A 182 -4.27 -19.44 2.79
CA LEU A 182 -5.70 -19.16 2.95
C LEU A 182 -6.32 -20.01 4.05
N ASP A 183 -6.09 -21.33 4.06
CA ASP A 183 -6.53 -22.24 5.12
C ASP A 183 -6.01 -21.83 6.52
N ALA A 184 -4.93 -21.05 6.60
CA ALA A 184 -4.34 -20.59 7.86
C ALA A 184 -4.92 -19.27 8.34
N ILE A 185 -5.30 -18.38 7.42
CA ILE A 185 -5.82 -17.03 7.70
C ILE A 185 -7.34 -17.05 7.88
N PHE A 186 -8.06 -17.76 7.02
CA PHE A 186 -9.52 -17.77 7.00
C PHE A 186 -10.07 -19.10 7.48
N ASP A 187 -11.13 -19.04 8.30
CA ASP A 187 -11.93 -20.21 8.64
C ASP A 187 -12.93 -20.54 7.51
N ASP A 188 -13.35 -19.52 6.75
CA ASP A 188 -14.13 -19.60 5.50
C ASP A 188 -13.56 -18.58 4.50
N ASP A 189 -12.97 -19.07 3.42
CA ASP A 189 -12.29 -18.29 2.37
C ASP A 189 -13.21 -17.93 1.19
N SER A 190 -14.51 -18.27 1.24
CA SER A 190 -15.47 -18.02 0.15
C SER A 190 -15.63 -16.55 -0.27
N ARG A 191 -15.24 -15.61 0.59
CA ARG A 191 -15.26 -14.16 0.33
C ARG A 191 -14.08 -13.68 -0.52
N VAL A 192 -13.01 -14.48 -0.63
CA VAL A 192 -11.82 -14.16 -1.40
C VAL A 192 -12.03 -14.57 -2.84
N TRP A 193 -12.28 -13.60 -3.71
CA TRP A 193 -12.62 -13.86 -5.12
C TRP A 193 -11.52 -13.44 -6.11
N ASP A 194 -10.57 -12.63 -5.67
CA ASP A 194 -9.46 -12.13 -6.49
C ASP A 194 -8.14 -12.14 -5.71
N GLY A 195 -7.06 -12.49 -6.42
CA GLY A 195 -5.73 -12.62 -5.84
C GLY A 195 -4.68 -13.07 -6.86
N ARG A 196 -3.48 -12.49 -6.77
CA ARG A 196 -2.32 -12.89 -7.57
C ARG A 196 -1.30 -13.59 -6.70
N VAL A 197 -0.72 -14.68 -7.21
CA VAL A 197 0.33 -15.43 -6.53
C VAL A 197 1.56 -15.59 -7.42
N THR A 198 2.74 -15.40 -6.86
CA THR A 198 4.04 -15.64 -7.52
C THR A 198 4.97 -16.38 -6.58
N LYS A 199 5.85 -17.24 -7.14
CA LYS A 199 6.89 -17.94 -6.38
C LYS A 199 8.26 -17.69 -6.99
N VAL A 200 9.22 -17.33 -6.15
CA VAL A 200 10.60 -17.01 -6.53
C VAL A 200 11.59 -17.69 -5.59
N TRP A 201 12.81 -17.88 -6.06
CA TRP A 201 13.90 -18.36 -5.22
C TRP A 201 14.43 -17.24 -4.34
N GLY A 202 14.79 -17.57 -3.09
CA GLY A 202 15.49 -16.65 -2.21
C GLY A 202 16.46 -17.33 -1.25
N LYS A 203 17.22 -16.50 -0.53
CA LYS A 203 18.18 -16.97 0.47
C LYS A 203 17.51 -17.55 1.72
N ARG A 204 16.30 -17.07 2.05
CA ARG A 204 15.49 -17.48 3.19
C ARG A 204 14.03 -17.62 2.74
N GLY A 205 13.27 -18.43 3.47
CA GLY A 205 11.82 -18.55 3.26
C GLY A 205 11.11 -17.30 3.75
N GLN A 206 10.31 -16.68 2.90
CA GLN A 206 9.53 -15.48 3.25
C GLN A 206 8.20 -15.46 2.50
N ILE A 207 7.22 -14.79 3.08
CA ILE A 207 5.92 -14.48 2.45
C ILE A 207 5.83 -12.96 2.37
N ILE A 208 5.66 -12.44 1.15
CA ILE A 208 5.43 -11.03 0.91
C ILE A 208 4.00 -10.86 0.45
N ILE A 209 3.25 -9.97 1.10
CA ILE A 209 1.88 -9.63 0.76
C ILE A 209 1.86 -8.18 0.34
N GLN A 210 1.32 -7.91 -0.85
CA GLN A 210 1.15 -6.58 -1.40
C GLN A 210 -0.32 -6.39 -1.74
N GLU A 211 -0.90 -5.24 -1.44
CA GLU A 211 -2.21 -4.86 -1.96
C GLU A 211 -1.97 -4.05 -3.24
N VAL A 212 -2.49 -4.55 -4.34
CA VAL A 212 -2.44 -3.95 -5.67
C VAL A 212 -3.75 -3.19 -5.85
N ARG A 213 -3.74 -1.98 -6.39
CA ARG A 213 -4.97 -1.24 -6.73
C ARG A 213 -5.13 -1.13 -8.23
#